data_AF-A0A7C3XTS3-F1
#
_entry.id   AF-A0A7C3XTS3-F1
#
_cell.length_a   1.000
_cell.length_b   1.000
_cell.length_c   1.000
_cell.angle_alpha   90.00
_cell.angle_beta   90.00
_cell.angle_gamma   90.00
#
_symmetry.space_group_name_H-M   'P 1'
#
loop_
_entity.id
_entity.type
_entity.pdbx_description
1 polymer ?
#
loop_
_entity_poly.entity_id
_entity_poly.type
_entity_poly.pdbx_seq_one_letter_code
_entity_poly.pdbx_strand_id
1 'polypeptide(L)' 'TGGIIAAPLFAKIMKEAHRDIPVHDFSRPDGIIELEVCLKSGLLPGGACKTVKLPFKRGTTPQETCQLCQ' A
#
# COMPACT_ATOMS: atom_id res chain seq x y z
N THR A 1 -10.23 -8.55 -19.81
CA THR A 1 -9.01 -7.93 -19.24
C THR A 1 -8.34 -8.91 -18.28
N GLY A 2 -7.14 -8.60 -17.78
CA GLY A 2 -6.38 -9.50 -16.90
C GLY A 2 -7.15 -9.96 -15.65
N GLY A 3 -7.94 -9.10 -15.03
CA GLY A 3 -8.74 -9.44 -13.84
C GLY A 3 -9.86 -10.46 -14.08
N ILE A 4 -10.31 -10.64 -15.32
CA ILE A 4 -11.40 -11.57 -15.67
C ILE A 4 -10.85 -12.89 -16.21
N ILE A 5 -9.77 -12.85 -17.00
CA ILE A 5 -9.24 -14.04 -17.68
C ILE A 5 -8.04 -14.64 -16.94
N ALA A 6 -7.05 -13.82 -16.57
CA ALA A 6 -5.82 -14.31 -15.96
C ALA A 6 -5.96 -14.56 -14.45
N ALA A 7 -6.66 -13.69 -13.73
CA ALA A 7 -6.81 -13.81 -12.28
C ALA A 7 -7.45 -15.14 -11.83
N PRO A 8 -8.51 -15.66 -12.49
CA PRO A 8 -9.07 -16.97 -12.10
C PRO A 8 -8.11 -18.14 -12.34
N LEU A 9 -7.31 -18.08 -13.42
CA LEU A 9 -6.31 -19.11 -13.71
C LEU A 9 -5.20 -19.08 -12.66
N PHE A 10 -4.67 -17.90 -12.36
CA PHE A 10 -3.65 -17.72 -11.32
C PHE A 10 -4.15 -18.20 -9.95
N ALA A 11 -5.39 -17.86 -9.59
CA ALA A 11 -5.98 -18.31 -8.33
C ALA A 11 -6.07 -19.84 -8.22
N LYS A 12 -6.40 -20.55 -9.32
CA LYS A 12 -6.41 -22.02 -9.34
C LYS A 12 -5.01 -22.60 -9.18
N ILE A 13 -4.05 -22.08 -9.94
CA ILE A 13 -2.65 -22.53 -9.89
C ILE A 13 -2.06 -22.30 -8.49
N MET A 14 -2.23 -21.11 -7.91
CA MET A 14 -1.64 -20.79 -6.61
C MET A 14 -2.25 -21.60 -5.47
N LYS A 15 -3.56 -21.93 -5.52
CA LYS A 15 -4.20 -22.83 -4.56
C LYS A 15 -3.58 -24.22 -4.58
N GLU A 16 -3.37 -24.79 -5.76
CA GLU A 16 -2.74 -26.11 -5.88
C GLU A 16 -1.26 -26.05 -5.48
N ALA A 17 -0.52 -25.04 -5.95
CA ALA A 17 0.92 -24.92 -5.66
C ALA A 17 1.22 -24.72 -4.17
N HIS A 18 0.35 -24.05 -3.42
CA HIS A 18 0.55 -23.75 -1.99
C HIS A 18 -0.19 -24.71 -1.05
N ARG A 19 -0.83 -25.77 -1.56
CA ARG A 19 -1.70 -26.67 -0.77
C ARG A 19 -1.06 -27.25 0.49
N ASP A 20 0.25 -27.55 0.43
CA ASP A 20 1.02 -28.19 1.50
C ASP A 20 2.15 -27.27 2.01
N ILE A 21 2.14 -25.99 1.62
CA ILE A 21 3.13 -25.00 2.07
C ILE A 21 2.60 -24.36 3.34
N PRO A 22 3.35 -24.39 4.46
CA PRO A 22 2.92 -23.73 5.69
C PRO A 22 2.80 -22.22 5.47
N VAL A 23 1.83 -21.61 6.17
CA VAL A 23 1.68 -20.15 6.16
C VAL A 23 2.92 -19.52 6.80
N HIS A 24 3.52 -18.59 6.08
CA HIS A 24 4.59 -17.74 6.60
C HIS A 24 4.05 -16.34 6.82
N ASP A 25 4.28 -15.80 8.01
CA ASP A 25 3.94 -14.41 8.29
C ASP A 25 4.86 -13.46 7.52
N PHE A 26 4.29 -12.36 7.03
CA PHE A 26 5.04 -11.26 6.45
C PHE A 26 5.22 -10.16 7.50
N SER A 27 6.36 -10.16 8.19
CA SER A 27 6.73 -9.10 9.12
C SER A 27 7.12 -7.83 8.36
N ARG A 28 6.67 -6.67 8.84
CA ARG A 28 7.09 -5.37 8.31
C ARG A 28 8.63 -5.26 8.36
N PRO A 29 9.30 -5.01 7.23
CA PRO A 29 10.75 -4.83 7.21
C PRO A 29 11.20 -3.60 8.01
N ASP A 30 12.44 -3.65 8.48
CA ASP A 30 13.06 -2.49 9.13
C ASP A 30 13.13 -1.28 8.19
N GLY A 31 13.01 -0.09 8.79
CA GLY A 31 13.06 1.17 8.04
C GLY A 31 11.76 1.53 7.30
N ILE A 32 10.69 0.74 7.44
CA ILE A 32 9.34 1.16 7.05
C ILE A 32 8.71 1.97 8.18
N ILE A 33 8.34 3.21 7.89
CA ILE A 33 7.64 4.12 8.80
C ILE A 33 6.23 4.37 8.27
N GLU A 34 5.29 4.71 9.15
CA GLU A 34 3.97 5.13 8.74
C GLU A 34 3.82 6.65 8.87
N LEU A 35 3.18 7.26 7.89
CA LEU A 35 2.92 8.69 7.85
C LEU A 35 1.48 8.95 7.45
N GLU A 36 0.85 9.95 8.06
CA GLU A 36 -0.42 10.47 7.58
C GLU A 36 -0.17 11.40 6.39
N VAL A 37 -0.84 11.12 5.28
CA VAL A 37 -0.76 11.92 4.06
C VAL A 37 -2.16 12.33 3.60
N CYS A 38 -2.24 13.38 2.80
CA CYS A 38 -3.49 13.79 2.16
C CYS A 38 -4.03 12.64 1.29
N LEU A 39 -5.29 12.25 1.53
CA LEU A 39 -5.96 11.17 0.79
C LEU A 39 -6.01 11.40 -0.73
N LYS A 40 -5.97 12.66 -1.18
CA LYS A 40 -6.04 13.02 -2.60
C LYS A 40 -4.67 13.10 -3.29
N SER A 41 -3.71 13.79 -2.67
CA SER A 41 -2.41 14.09 -3.30
C SER A 41 -1.27 13.17 -2.89
N GLY A 42 -1.40 12.48 -1.75
CA GLY A 42 -0.30 11.72 -1.15
C GLY A 42 0.81 12.59 -0.53
N LEU A 43 0.65 13.92 -0.51
CA LEU A 43 1.57 14.86 0.13
C LEU A 43 1.27 15.02 1.64
N LEU A 44 2.12 15.75 2.37
CA LEU A 44 1.84 16.08 3.77
C LEU A 44 0.50 16.86 3.84
N PRO A 45 -0.37 16.55 4.81
CA PRO A 45 -1.69 17.16 4.85
C PRO A 45 -1.63 18.64 5.25
N GLY A 46 -2.32 19.49 4.48
CA GLY A 46 -2.69 20.84 4.91
C GLY A 46 -3.95 20.82 5.80
N GLY A 47 -4.34 21.97 6.36
CA GLY A 47 -5.37 22.05 7.42
C GLY A 47 -6.75 21.46 7.09
N ALA A 48 -7.18 21.49 5.83
CA ALA A 48 -8.48 20.94 5.40
C ALA A 48 -8.39 19.55 4.75
N CYS A 49 -7.22 18.90 4.77
CA CYS A 49 -7.06 17.58 4.17
C CYS A 49 -7.72 16.48 5.00
N LYS A 50 -8.50 15.61 4.35
CA LYS A 50 -8.72 14.25 4.86
C LYS A 50 -7.41 13.46 4.74
N THR A 51 -7.05 12.74 5.78
CA THR A 51 -5.79 11.99 5.85
C THR A 51 -5.98 10.49 5.64
N VAL A 52 -4.92 9.81 5.23
CA VAL A 52 -4.79 8.35 5.23
C VAL A 52 -3.39 7.98 5.71
N LYS A 53 -3.29 6.92 6.52
CA LYS A 53 -2.02 6.43 7.04
C LYS A 53 -1.41 5.44 6.04
N LEU A 54 -0.22 5.73 5.52
CA LEU A 54 0.47 4.88 4.55
C LEU A 54 1.89 4.50 5.02
N PRO A 55 2.40 3.32 4.66
CA PRO A 55 3.78 2.93 4.89
C PRO A 55 4.71 3.58 3.86
N PHE A 56 5.87 4.05 4.32
CA PHE A 56 6.95 4.61 3.51
C PHE A 56 8.28 4.00 3.92
N LYS A 57 9.19 3.84 2.95
CA LYS A 57 10.60 3.62 3.27
C LYS A 57 11.17 4.91 3.86
N ARG A 58 11.94 4.80 4.94
CA ARG A 58 12.62 5.95 5.54
C ARG A 58 13.46 6.68 4.48
N GLY A 59 13.31 7.99 4.40
CA GLY A 59 13.98 8.82 3.39
C GLY A 59 13.20 8.99 2.07
N THR A 60 12.05 8.33 1.90
CA THR A 60 11.18 8.48 0.71
C THR A 60 9.81 9.08 1.04
N THR A 61 9.68 9.74 2.20
CA THR A 61 8.43 10.40 2.59
C THR A 61 8.23 11.68 1.79
N PRO A 62 6.97 12.09 1.52
CA PRO A 62 6.70 13.40 0.94
C PRO A 62 7.25 14.51 1.83
N GLN A 63 7.80 15.54 1.21
CA GLN A 63 8.37 16.72 1.90
C GLN A 63 7.52 17.98 1.71
N GLU A 64 6.59 17.95 0.75
CA GLU A 64 5.73 19.08 0.44
C GLU A 64 4.36 18.94 1.10
N THR A 65 3.74 20.07 1.40
CA THR A 65 2.38 20.14 1.97
C THR A 65 1.35 20.34 0.87
N CYS A 66 0.29 19.54 0.92
CA CYS A 66 -0.83 19.59 0.00
C CYS A 66 -1.51 20.97 -0.02
N GLN A 67 -1.69 21.52 -1.23
CA GLN A 67 -2.39 22.79 -1.48
C GLN A 67 -3.77 22.60 -2.13
N LEU A 68 -4.19 21.34 -2.37
CA LEU A 68 -5.42 21.01 -3.12
C LEU A 68 -6.70 21.01 -2.28
N CYS A 69 -6.58 20.82 -0.97
CA CYS A 69 -7.72 20.79 -0.06
C CYS A 69 -7.78 22.14 0.63
N GLN A 70 -8.47 23.08 0.00
CA GLN A 70 -8.83 24.39 0.53
C GLN A 70 -10.32 24.39 0.86
#